data_AF-A0A937Z0G2-F1
#
_entry.id   AF-A0A937Z0G2-F1
#
_cell.length_a   1.000
_cell.length_b   1.000
_cell.length_c   1.000
_cell.angle_alpha   90.00
_cell.angle_beta   90.00
_cell.angle_gamma   90.00
#
_symmetry.space_group_name_H-M   'P 1'
#
loop_
_entity.id
_entity.type
_entity.pdbx_description
1 polymer ?
#
loop_
_entity_poly.entity_id
_entity_poly.type
_entity_poly.pdbx_seq_one_letter_code
_entity_poly.pdbx_strand_id
1 'polypeptide(L)'
;MWPEIREPGAQNSKPATRSPKPVIALAVVGPIASGKSTVLRLLRDLGAETCSADELARELTAPGRPALEQIIEEFGERYRRGDGSLDRQGLAELIFESSAARE
;
A
#
# COMPACT_ATOMS: atom_id res chain seq x y z
N MET A 1 1.04 64.68 11.97
CA MET A 1 0.47 64.69 10.60
C MET A 1 1.04 63.51 9.84
N TRP A 2 0.34 62.36 9.92
CA TRP A 2 0.43 61.22 9.02
C TRP A 2 -1.02 60.78 8.74
N PRO A 3 -1.45 60.63 7.48
CA PRO A 3 -2.85 60.40 7.15
C PRO A 3 -3.23 58.91 7.30
N GLU A 4 -4.42 58.67 7.87
CA GLU A 4 -5.11 57.37 7.87
C GLU A 4 -5.27 56.87 6.42
N ILE A 5 -4.57 55.79 6.08
CA ILE A 5 -4.95 54.95 4.95
C ILE A 5 -5.83 53.83 5.52
N ARG A 6 -7.15 54.02 5.51
CA ARG A 6 -8.12 52.93 5.68
C ARG A 6 -8.22 52.19 4.36
N GLU A 7 -7.66 50.98 4.28
CA GLU A 7 -7.94 50.09 3.16
C GLU A 7 -9.38 49.56 3.23
N PRO A 8 -10.13 49.56 2.11
CA PRO A 8 -11.49 49.05 2.07
C PRO A 8 -11.49 47.52 1.99
N GLY A 9 -12.08 46.88 3.00
CA GLY A 9 -12.87 45.67 2.84
C GLY A 9 -12.21 44.47 2.15
N ALA A 10 -11.10 43.97 2.66
CA ALA A 10 -10.70 42.59 2.40
C ALA A 10 -11.65 41.65 3.17
N GLN A 11 -12.78 41.29 2.54
CA GLN A 11 -13.62 40.18 3.00
C GLN A 11 -12.81 38.90 2.88
N ASN A 12 -12.18 38.53 3.99
CA ASN A 12 -11.47 37.27 4.16
C ASN A 12 -12.49 36.14 4.19
N SER A 13 -12.96 35.71 3.00
CA SER A 13 -13.74 34.49 2.87
C SER A 13 -12.81 33.31 3.16
N LYS A 14 -12.81 32.84 4.41
CA LYS A 14 -12.21 31.56 4.79
C LYS A 14 -12.61 30.52 3.74
N PRO A 15 -11.67 29.77 3.13
CA PRO A 15 -12.05 28.66 2.28
C PRO A 15 -12.92 27.73 3.13
N ALA A 16 -14.12 27.43 2.65
CA ALA A 16 -15.05 26.56 3.35
C ALA A 16 -14.33 25.23 3.61
N THR A 17 -13.94 25.02 4.87
CA THR A 17 -13.31 23.77 5.32
C THR A 17 -14.34 22.68 5.15
N ARG A 18 -14.22 21.94 4.04
CA ARG A 18 -15.06 20.78 3.74
C ARG A 18 -14.74 19.75 4.82
N SER A 19 -15.66 19.55 5.76
CA SER A 19 -15.54 18.49 6.76
C SER A 19 -15.32 17.16 6.02
N PRO A 20 -14.27 16.39 6.33
CA PRO A 20 -14.02 15.14 5.64
C PRO A 20 -15.24 14.24 5.85
N LYS A 21 -15.82 13.74 4.76
CA LYS A 21 -16.85 12.69 4.86
C LYS A 21 -16.22 11.51 5.59
N PRO A 22 -16.92 10.89 6.56
CA PRO A 22 -16.37 9.71 7.24
C PRO A 22 -16.09 8.62 6.20
N VAL A 23 -14.86 8.12 6.21
CA VAL A 23 -14.43 7.01 5.34
C VAL A 23 -14.57 5.71 6.13
N ILE A 24 -15.20 4.71 5.50
CA ILE A 24 -15.30 3.37 6.08
C ILE A 24 -14.20 2.52 5.46
N ALA A 25 -13.29 2.02 6.29
CA ALA A 25 -12.28 1.05 5.89
C ALA A 25 -12.77 -0.37 6.20
N LEU A 26 -12.68 -1.27 5.21
CA LEU A 26 -13.09 -2.66 5.32
C LEU A 26 -11.88 -3.57 5.12
N ALA A 27 -11.62 -4.47 6.06
CA ALA A 27 -10.59 -5.49 5.93
C ALA A 27 -11.20 -6.82 5.48
N VAL A 28 -10.79 -7.31 4.32
CA VAL A 28 -11.22 -8.62 3.79
C VAL A 28 -10.16 -9.67 4.13
N VAL A 29 -10.46 -10.53 5.10
CA VAL A 29 -9.55 -11.58 5.60
C VAL A 29 -10.15 -12.98 5.43
N GLY A 30 -9.30 -13.99 5.37
CA GLY A 30 -9.70 -15.38 5.13
C GLY A 30 -8.54 -16.25 4.62
N PRO A 31 -8.68 -17.58 4.64
CA PRO A 31 -7.64 -18.52 4.24
C PRO A 31 -7.27 -18.42 2.75
N ILE A 32 -6.17 -19.06 2.35
CA ILE A 32 -5.77 -19.16 0.94
C ILE A 32 -6.93 -19.78 0.13
N ALA A 33 -7.14 -19.30 -1.10
CA ALA A 33 -8.22 -19.71 -1.99
C ALA A 33 -9.67 -19.46 -1.51
N SER A 34 -9.88 -18.65 -0.46
CA SER A 34 -11.23 -18.30 0.05
C SER A 34 -11.99 -17.24 -0.77
N GLY A 35 -11.45 -16.79 -1.91
CA GLY A 35 -12.12 -15.80 -2.78
C GLY A 35 -12.00 -14.33 -2.37
N LYS A 36 -11.08 -13.96 -1.47
CA LYS A 36 -10.86 -12.55 -1.05
C LYS A 36 -10.68 -11.58 -2.23
N SER A 37 -9.87 -11.96 -3.21
CA SER A 37 -9.63 -11.15 -4.42
C SER A 37 -10.90 -10.93 -5.22
N THR A 38 -11.83 -11.88 -5.20
CA THR A 38 -13.16 -11.74 -5.82
C THR A 38 -14.01 -10.73 -5.07
N VAL A 39 -14.00 -10.76 -3.74
CA VAL A 39 -14.71 -9.76 -2.91
C VAL A 39 -14.17 -8.35 -3.17
N LEU A 40 -12.84 -8.18 -3.21
CA LEU A 40 -12.23 -6.89 -3.57
C LEU A 40 -12.65 -6.44 -4.97
N ARG A 41 -12.66 -7.34 -5.96
CA ARG A 41 -13.14 -7.00 -7.31
C ARG A 41 -14.60 -6.54 -7.31
N LEU A 42 -15.48 -7.23 -6.60
CA LEU A 42 -16.89 -6.83 -6.49
C LEU A 42 -17.07 -5.47 -5.80
N LEU A 43 -16.31 -5.20 -4.74
CA LEU A 43 -16.33 -3.89 -4.07
C LEU A 43 -15.85 -2.78 -5.02
N ARG A 44 -14.82 -3.05 -5.82
CA ARG A 44 -14.32 -2.13 -6.84
C ARG A 44 -15.37 -1.84 -7.91
N ASP A 45 -16.06 -2.87 -8.39
CA ASP A 45 -17.15 -2.73 -9.38
C ASP A 45 -18.32 -1.90 -8.83
N LEU A 46 -18.50 -1.88 -7.50
CA LEU A 46 -19.47 -1.02 -6.80
C LEU A 46 -18.95 0.40 -6.49
N GLY A 47 -17.73 0.74 -6.93
CA GLY A 47 -17.13 2.07 -6.79
C GLY A 47 -16.30 2.28 -5.52
N ALA A 48 -15.99 1.22 -4.76
CA ALA A 48 -15.06 1.32 -3.64
C ALA A 48 -13.61 1.38 -4.13
N GLU A 49 -12.78 2.17 -3.46
CA GLU A 49 -11.33 2.02 -3.57
C GLU A 49 -10.90 0.75 -2.85
N THR A 50 -10.02 -0.03 -3.48
CA THR A 50 -9.59 -1.34 -2.98
C THR A 50 -8.08 -1.45 -3.08
N CYS A 51 -7.44 -2.02 -2.06
CA CYS A 51 -6.05 -2.42 -2.10
C CYS A 51 -5.92 -3.90 -1.72
N SER A 52 -4.97 -4.58 -2.35
CA SER A 52 -4.60 -5.96 -2.02
C SER A 52 -3.17 -5.96 -1.49
N ALA A 53 -2.97 -6.46 -0.27
CA ALA A 53 -1.64 -6.57 0.31
C ALA A 53 -0.72 -7.48 -0.53
N ASP A 54 -1.26 -8.56 -1.08
CA ASP A 54 -0.53 -9.49 -1.94
C ASP A 54 -0.07 -8.80 -3.24
N GLU A 55 -0.93 -7.97 -3.85
CA GLU A 55 -0.56 -7.23 -5.07
C GLU A 55 0.49 -6.16 -4.78
N LEU A 56 0.33 -5.41 -3.69
CA LEU A 56 1.29 -4.39 -3.27
C LEU A 56 2.65 -5.01 -2.94
N ALA A 57 2.68 -6.13 -2.21
CA ALA A 57 3.91 -6.84 -1.91
C ALA A 57 4.64 -7.27 -3.20
N ARG A 58 3.90 -7.75 -4.22
CA ARG A 58 4.48 -8.11 -5.52
C ARG A 58 5.07 -6.90 -6.26
N GLU A 59 4.42 -5.74 -6.18
CA GLU A 59 4.89 -4.52 -6.84
C GLU A 59 6.11 -3.93 -6.15
N LEU A 60 6.13 -3.95 -4.82
CA LEU A 60 7.24 -3.45 -4.01
C LEU A 60 8.49 -4.32 -4.16
N THR A 61 8.32 -5.61 -4.46
CA THR A 61 9.42 -6.59 -4.64
C THR A 61 9.74 -6.90 -6.11
N ALA A 62 9.27 -6.07 -7.04
CA ALA A 62 9.62 -6.21 -8.45
C ALA A 62 11.13 -5.96 -8.72
N PRO A 63 11.70 -6.47 -9.82
CA PRO A 63 13.09 -6.20 -10.19
C PRO A 63 13.42 -4.70 -10.18
N GLY A 64 14.57 -4.35 -9.59
CA GLY A 64 15.03 -2.97 -9.46
C GLY A 64 14.35 -2.15 -8.36
N ARG A 65 13.48 -2.77 -7.54
CA ARG A 65 12.92 -2.11 -6.36
C ARG A 65 13.82 -2.30 -5.13
N PRO A 66 13.91 -1.31 -4.23
CA PRO A 66 14.72 -1.42 -3.01
C PRO A 66 14.32 -2.59 -2.10
N ALA A 67 13.02 -2.90 -2.01
CA ALA A 67 12.55 -3.98 -1.15
C ALA A 67 12.97 -5.36 -1.65
N LEU A 68 13.20 -5.53 -2.97
CA LEU A 68 13.78 -6.75 -3.50
C LEU A 68 15.20 -6.94 -2.98
N GLU A 69 16.03 -5.90 -3.10
CA GLU A 69 17.43 -5.97 -2.67
C GLU A 69 17.55 -6.25 -1.17
N GLN A 70 16.70 -5.64 -0.34
CA GLN A 70 16.65 -5.91 1.10
C GLN A 70 16.30 -7.37 1.41
N ILE A 71 15.34 -7.95 0.69
CA ILE A 71 14.99 -9.37 0.85
C ILE A 71 16.17 -10.25 0.44
N ILE A 72 16.86 -9.92 -0.64
CA ILE A 72 18.00 -10.70 -1.10
C ILE A 72 19.21 -10.58 -0.15
N GLU A 73 19.43 -9.41 0.45
CA GLU A 73 20.45 -9.20 1.47
C GLU A 73 20.19 -10.06 2.72
N GLU A 74 18.93 -10.12 3.18
CA GLU A 74 18.55 -10.88 4.37
C GLU A 74 18.52 -12.40 4.13
N PHE A 75 17.90 -12.85 3.04
CA PHE A 75 17.62 -14.27 2.79
C PHE A 75 18.63 -14.94 1.85
N GLY A 76 19.42 -14.15 1.12
CA GLY A 76 20.51 -14.58 0.25
C GLY A 76 20.18 -14.60 -1.25
N GLU A 77 21.23 -14.48 -2.06
CA GLU A 77 21.17 -14.39 -3.54
C GLU A 77 20.51 -15.59 -4.22
N ARG A 78 20.45 -16.75 -3.54
CA ARG A 78 19.78 -17.95 -4.06
C ARG A 78 18.28 -17.73 -4.37
N TYR A 79 17.67 -16.72 -3.76
CA TYR A 79 16.26 -16.36 -4.01
C TYR A 79 16.10 -15.35 -5.15
N ARG A 80 17.16 -14.91 -5.81
CA ARG A 80 17.06 -14.15 -7.05
C ARG A 80 17.06 -15.10 -8.25
N ARG A 81 16.04 -14.99 -9.08
CA ARG A 81 15.94 -15.71 -10.35
C ARG A 81 16.88 -15.08 -11.39
N GLY A 82 17.21 -15.84 -12.43
CA GLY A 82 18.11 -15.38 -13.50
C GLY A 82 17.58 -14.18 -14.30
N ASP A 83 16.28 -13.91 -14.24
CA ASP A 83 15.64 -12.71 -14.82
C ASP A 83 15.65 -11.50 -13.86
N GLY A 84 16.28 -11.64 -12.69
CA GLY A 84 16.35 -10.61 -11.66
C GLY A 84 15.13 -10.51 -10.76
N SER A 85 14.13 -11.39 -10.91
CA SER A 85 12.94 -11.42 -10.06
C SER A 85 13.11 -12.28 -8.80
N LEU A 86 12.24 -12.07 -7.80
CA LEU A 86 12.25 -12.84 -6.56
C LEU A 86 11.67 -14.26 -6.76
N ASP A 87 12.37 -15.27 -6.26
CA ASP A 87 11.81 -16.60 -6.04
C ASP A 87 10.91 -16.64 -4.81
N ARG A 88 9.68 -16.17 -5.01
CA ARG A 88 8.66 -16.13 -3.94
C ARG A 88 8.25 -17.49 -3.45
N GLN A 89 8.28 -18.52 -4.31
CA GLN A 89 7.86 -19.85 -3.89
C GLN A 89 8.91 -20.44 -2.94
N GLY A 90 10.18 -20.43 -3.32
CA GLY A 90 11.27 -20.90 -2.45
C GLY A 90 11.35 -20.09 -1.14
N LEU A 91 11.13 -18.76 -1.22
CA LEU A 91 11.11 -17.93 -0.01
C LEU A 91 9.90 -18.23 0.88
N ALA A 92 8.73 -18.46 0.30
CA ALA A 92 7.54 -18.85 1.05
C ALA A 92 7.74 -20.20 1.73
N GLU A 93 8.26 -21.20 1.02
CA GLU A 93 8.60 -22.52 1.58
C GLU A 93 9.54 -22.37 2.79
N LEU A 94 10.62 -21.59 2.66
CA LEU A 94 11.52 -21.29 3.79
C LEU A 94 10.78 -20.66 4.99
N ILE A 95 9.94 -19.64 4.77
CA ILE A 95 9.23 -18.92 5.84
C ILE A 95 8.13 -19.78 6.48
N PHE A 96 7.51 -20.68 5.70
CA PHE A 96 6.47 -21.57 6.22
C PHE A 96 7.06 -22.78 6.95
N GLU A 97 8.23 -23.28 6.56
CA GLU A 97 8.95 -24.37 7.22
C GLU A 97 9.72 -23.91 8.45
N SER A 98 10.32 -22.72 8.43
CA SER A 98 11.05 -22.15 9.56
C SER A 98 10.13 -21.31 10.43
N SER A 99 9.67 -21.85 11.56
CA SER A 99 8.93 -21.08 12.57
C SER A 99 9.71 -19.88 13.13
N ALA A 100 11.04 -19.81 12.92
CA ALA A 100 11.92 -18.74 13.37
C ALA A 100 12.10 -17.60 12.36
N ALA A 101 11.66 -17.76 11.10
CA ALA A 101 11.74 -16.70 10.07
C ALA A 101 10.53 -15.74 10.07
N ARG A 102 9.68 -15.82 11.12
CA ARG A 102 8.45 -15.02 11.29
C ARG A 102 8.62 -13.84 12.26
N GLU A 103 9.77 -13.74 12.94
CA GLU A 103 10.17 -12.61 13.80
C GLU A 103 11.13 -11.69 13.05
#